data_AF-A0AAD8AQI9-F1
#
_entry.id   AF-A0AAD8AQI9-F1
#
_cell.length_a   1.000
_cell.length_b   1.000
_cell.length_c   1.000
_cell.angle_alpha   90.00
_cell.angle_beta   90.00
_cell.angle_gamma   90.00
#
_symmetry.space_group_name_H-M   'P 1'
#
loop_
_entity.id
_entity.type
_entity.pdbx_description
1 polymer ?
#
loop_
_entity_poly.entity_id
_entity_poly.type
_entity_poly.pdbx_seq_one_letter_code
_entity_poly.pdbx_strand_id
1 'polypeptide(L)'
;MKWRRHFKSKCLLIQQTLGQVGETVGCNNRLWDRSERLWAVTTDSGTSKPMPPSIQPLTSALEGQTLKLSCNTSSRSLPADHGLSSYIRWQDELNAIFTPGDNKYVKNAEDQLEIHNLESSDTGRHVTCASSDKAEGVANPPLSDPSLPYEIRIEGKPSAMNIILTPPTETKIIRRELESLDYTCTANCEPRCTVKWSFKRQGFLIFSPLQPQ
;
A
#
# COMPACT_ATOMS: atom_id res chain seq x y z
N MET A 1 10.07 16.01 54.45
CA MET A 1 11.02 15.49 53.45
C MET A 1 10.31 15.37 52.11
N LYS A 2 10.82 16.01 51.06
CA LYS A 2 10.13 16.22 49.78
C LYS A 2 10.76 15.31 48.72
N TRP A 3 10.12 14.20 48.41
CA TRP A 3 10.60 13.25 47.40
C TRP A 3 10.11 13.68 46.02
N ARG A 4 11.04 13.93 45.08
CA ARG A 4 10.73 14.13 43.66
C ARG A 4 10.89 12.79 42.96
N ARG A 5 9.83 12.27 42.33
CA ARG A 5 9.92 11.11 41.44
C ARG A 5 9.81 11.59 39.99
N HIS A 6 10.85 11.33 39.20
CA HIS A 6 10.85 11.57 37.77
C HIS A 6 10.46 10.28 37.05
N PHE A 7 9.33 10.30 36.34
CA PHE A 7 8.89 9.20 35.48
C PHE A 7 9.11 9.57 34.02
N LYS A 8 9.77 8.69 33.25
CA LYS A 8 9.83 8.79 31.79
C LYS A 8 9.08 7.61 31.18
N SER A 9 7.94 7.89 30.57
CA SER A 9 7.16 6.93 29.79
C SER A 9 7.72 6.88 28.36
N LYS A 10 7.85 5.68 27.77
CA LYS A 10 8.20 5.51 26.35
C LYS A 10 7.13 4.65 25.68
N CYS A 11 6.46 5.17 24.68
CA CYS A 11 5.62 4.35 23.82
C CYS A 11 6.52 3.48 22.94
N LEU A 12 6.22 2.18 22.83
CA LEU A 12 6.95 1.24 21.98
C LEU A 12 5.96 0.65 20.97
N LEU A 13 6.27 0.72 19.69
CA LEU A 13 5.46 0.14 18.63
C LEU A 13 6.01 -1.23 18.24
N ILE A 14 5.13 -2.22 18.18
CA ILE A 14 5.44 -3.55 17.67
C ILE A 14 4.55 -3.80 16.46
N GLN A 15 5.19 -4.06 15.33
CA GLN A 15 4.53 -4.43 14.08
C GLN A 15 4.22 -5.93 14.15
N GLN A 16 2.98 -6.33 13.86
CA GLN A 16 2.65 -7.73 13.61
C GLN A 16 2.79 -7.98 12.10
N THR A 17 3.69 -8.89 11.72
CA THR A 17 3.66 -9.54 10.41
C THR A 17 2.54 -10.58 10.43
N LEU A 18 1.42 -10.27 9.76
CA LEU A 18 0.34 -11.24 9.55
C LEU A 18 0.73 -12.18 8.42
N GLY A 19 1.27 -13.33 8.80
CA GLY A 19 1.17 -14.55 8.03
C GLY A 19 -0.04 -15.37 8.51
N GLN A 20 -0.65 -16.08 7.57
CA GLN A 20 -1.70 -17.10 7.68
C GLN A 20 -3.14 -16.67 7.35
N VAL A 21 -3.53 -17.20 6.19
CA VAL A 21 -4.84 -17.27 5.55
C VAL A 21 -5.81 -18.05 6.42
N GLY A 22 -6.97 -17.46 6.71
CA GLY A 22 -8.14 -18.15 7.25
C GLY A 22 -9.20 -18.29 6.16
N GLU A 23 -9.54 -19.54 5.82
CA GLU A 23 -10.72 -19.90 5.03
C GLU A 23 -12.00 -19.76 5.87
N THR A 24 -13.05 -19.17 5.28
CA THR A 24 -14.44 -19.38 5.71
C THR A 24 -15.41 -19.32 4.52
N VAL A 25 -15.85 -20.52 4.14
CA VAL A 25 -17.19 -20.98 3.77
C VAL A 25 -18.30 -19.92 3.55
N GLY A 26 -18.75 -19.81 2.29
CA GLY A 26 -20.10 -20.11 1.81
C GLY A 26 -21.34 -19.36 2.34
N CYS A 27 -22.00 -18.63 1.43
CA CYS A 27 -23.47 -18.54 1.40
C CYS A 27 -23.98 -18.57 -0.05
N ASN A 28 -24.78 -19.60 -0.32
CA ASN A 28 -25.52 -19.86 -1.53
C ASN A 28 -26.88 -19.14 -1.41
N ASN A 29 -27.33 -18.39 -2.42
CA ASN A 29 -28.74 -18.06 -2.59
C ASN A 29 -29.08 -17.88 -4.07
N ARG A 30 -30.11 -18.63 -4.48
CA ARG A 30 -30.70 -18.72 -5.80
C ARG A 30 -31.77 -17.63 -6.03
N LEU A 31 -31.95 -17.34 -7.32
CA LEU A 31 -33.21 -17.00 -8.01
C LEU A 31 -33.80 -15.58 -7.87
N TRP A 32 -33.60 -14.79 -8.92
CA TRP A 32 -34.59 -13.94 -9.63
C TRP A 32 -34.13 -13.91 -11.10
N ASP A 33 -34.65 -14.76 -11.98
CA ASP A 33 -35.79 -14.61 -12.90
C ASP A 33 -35.75 -13.41 -13.88
N ARG A 34 -35.88 -13.79 -15.16
CA ARG A 34 -36.15 -13.08 -16.42
C ARG A 34 -35.93 -11.57 -16.53
N SER A 35 -34.94 -11.22 -17.36
CA SER A 35 -35.10 -10.17 -18.37
C SER A 35 -34.34 -10.59 -19.63
N GLU A 36 -35.12 -10.93 -20.66
CA GLU A 36 -34.64 -11.08 -22.03
C GLU A 36 -33.92 -9.79 -22.46
N ARG A 37 -32.61 -9.88 -22.72
CA ARG A 37 -31.91 -8.90 -23.54
C ARG A 37 -31.40 -9.61 -24.79
N LEU A 38 -32.15 -9.38 -25.86
CA LEU A 38 -31.71 -9.26 -27.24
C LEU A 38 -30.19 -9.42 -27.40
N TRP A 39 -29.80 -10.58 -27.94
CA TRP A 39 -28.51 -10.76 -28.58
C TRP A 39 -28.56 -9.98 -29.88
N ALA A 40 -28.24 -8.68 -29.82
CA ALA A 40 -27.78 -7.97 -30.99
C ALA A 40 -26.38 -8.52 -31.30
N VAL A 41 -26.33 -9.60 -32.09
CA VAL A 41 -25.11 -9.99 -32.80
C VAL A 41 -24.91 -8.93 -33.87
N THR A 42 -24.34 -7.80 -33.48
CA THR A 42 -23.68 -6.91 -34.44
C THR A 42 -22.45 -7.66 -34.91
N THR A 43 -22.53 -8.21 -36.13
CA THR A 43 -21.36 -8.49 -36.95
C THR A 43 -20.69 -7.15 -37.24
N ASP A 44 -19.96 -6.63 -36.26
CA ASP A 44 -19.05 -5.52 -36.49
C ASP A 44 -17.78 -6.16 -37.04
N SER A 45 -17.54 -5.99 -38.33
CA SER A 45 -16.26 -6.28 -38.98
C SER A 45 -15.19 -5.25 -38.58
N GLY A 46 -15.22 -4.82 -37.32
CA GLY A 46 -14.32 -3.88 -36.70
C GLY A 46 -13.32 -4.66 -35.87
N THR A 47 -12.03 -4.39 -36.09
CA THR A 47 -10.92 -4.89 -35.26
C THR A 47 -11.30 -4.80 -33.78
N SER A 48 -11.58 -5.94 -33.15
CA SER A 48 -11.93 -5.98 -31.74
C SER A 48 -10.72 -5.48 -30.96
N LYS A 49 -10.92 -4.47 -30.12
CA LYS A 49 -9.88 -4.03 -29.19
C LYS A 49 -9.74 -5.06 -28.08
N PRO A 50 -8.54 -5.23 -27.49
CA PRO A 50 -8.39 -6.08 -26.32
C PRO A 50 -9.27 -5.60 -25.16
N MET A 51 -9.62 -6.52 -24.26
CA MET A 51 -10.40 -6.15 -23.06
C MET A 51 -9.54 -5.27 -22.13
N PRO A 52 -10.17 -4.37 -21.35
CA PRO A 52 -9.45 -3.56 -20.38
C PRO A 52 -8.66 -4.44 -19.41
N PRO A 53 -7.37 -4.18 -19.19
CA PRO A 53 -6.54 -5.00 -18.32
C PRO A 53 -6.79 -4.72 -16.84
N SER A 54 -6.16 -5.49 -15.98
CA SER A 54 -6.17 -5.30 -14.52
C SER A 54 -4.75 -5.18 -13.96
N ILE A 55 -4.54 -4.27 -13.01
CA ILE A 55 -3.25 -4.09 -12.36
C ILE A 55 -3.15 -4.99 -11.14
N GLN A 56 -2.02 -5.69 -10.99
CA GLN A 56 -1.72 -6.52 -9.83
C GLN A 56 -0.37 -6.14 -9.22
N PRO A 57 -0.30 -5.84 -7.91
CA PRO A 57 0.98 -5.61 -7.25
C PRO A 57 1.74 -6.93 -7.09
N LEU A 58 3.01 -6.92 -7.49
CA LEU A 58 3.94 -8.04 -7.33
C LEU A 58 4.78 -7.89 -6.06
N THR A 59 4.94 -6.67 -5.55
CA THR A 59 5.60 -6.36 -4.28
C THR A 59 4.74 -5.42 -3.44
N SER A 60 5.00 -5.38 -2.14
CA SER A 60 4.42 -4.38 -1.25
C SER A 60 5.03 -3.00 -1.50
N ALA A 61 4.22 -1.95 -1.40
CA ALA A 61 4.67 -0.57 -1.56
C ALA A 61 5.34 -0.09 -0.26
N LEU A 62 6.62 -0.40 -0.05
CA LEU A 62 7.35 0.02 1.16
C LEU A 62 8.19 1.28 0.90
N GLU A 63 8.23 2.20 1.87
CA GLU A 63 9.04 3.42 1.76
C GLU A 63 10.53 3.08 1.52
N GLY A 64 11.14 3.75 0.54
CA GLY A 64 12.50 3.52 0.05
C GLY A 64 12.70 2.26 -0.79
N GLN A 65 11.65 1.45 -1.02
CA GLN A 65 11.74 0.24 -1.82
C GLN A 65 11.13 0.43 -3.22
N THR A 66 11.29 -0.61 -4.05
CA THR A 66 10.70 -0.68 -5.39
C THR A 66 9.36 -1.40 -5.36
N LEU A 67 8.30 -0.70 -5.80
CA LEU A 67 7.00 -1.30 -6.06
C LEU A 67 6.97 -1.85 -7.50
N LYS A 68 6.65 -3.13 -7.64
CA LYS A 68 6.50 -3.78 -8.94
C LYS A 68 5.02 -4.05 -9.21
N LEU A 69 4.55 -3.64 -10.38
CA LEU A 69 3.17 -3.81 -10.82
C LEU A 69 3.13 -4.59 -12.13
N SER A 70 2.27 -5.60 -12.20
CA SER A 70 1.95 -6.34 -13.41
C SER A 70 0.65 -5.84 -14.01
N CYS A 71 0.61 -5.72 -15.34
CA CYS A 71 -0.61 -5.44 -16.08
C CYS A 71 -1.12 -6.77 -16.65
N ASN A 72 -2.15 -7.34 -16.02
CA ASN A 72 -2.74 -8.59 -16.44
C ASN A 72 -3.74 -8.33 -17.58
N THR A 73 -3.41 -8.83 -18.77
CA THR A 73 -4.18 -8.63 -20.00
C THR A 73 -4.95 -9.87 -20.39
N SER A 74 -6.15 -9.69 -20.94
CA SER A 74 -6.86 -10.76 -21.65
C SER A 74 -7.27 -10.24 -23.02
N SER A 75 -6.87 -10.98 -24.06
CA SER A 75 -7.27 -10.71 -25.43
C SER A 75 -8.21 -11.82 -25.91
N ARG A 76 -9.30 -11.39 -26.56
CA ARG A 76 -10.14 -12.24 -27.42
C ARG A 76 -10.11 -11.73 -28.86
N SER A 77 -9.27 -10.74 -29.14
CA SER A 77 -9.17 -10.07 -30.42
C SER A 77 -8.33 -10.85 -31.41
N LEU A 78 -7.42 -11.69 -30.92
CA LEU A 78 -6.69 -12.68 -31.71
C LEU A 78 -6.91 -14.10 -31.16
N PRO A 79 -6.86 -15.15 -32.00
CA PRO A 79 -6.87 -16.54 -31.57
C PRO A 79 -5.75 -16.83 -30.57
N ALA A 80 -5.96 -17.77 -29.62
CA ALA A 80 -5.01 -18.04 -28.54
C ALA A 80 -3.61 -18.52 -29.01
N ASP A 81 -3.49 -18.97 -30.26
CA ASP A 81 -2.29 -19.53 -30.89
C ASP A 81 -1.56 -18.56 -31.84
N HIS A 82 -1.94 -17.28 -31.85
CA HIS A 82 -1.34 -16.27 -32.72
C HIS A 82 0.14 -15.96 -32.40
N GLY A 83 0.63 -16.36 -31.21
CA GLY A 83 2.05 -16.26 -30.84
C GLY A 83 2.60 -14.85 -30.62
N LEU A 84 1.76 -13.81 -30.61
CA LEU A 84 2.20 -12.44 -30.33
C LEU A 84 2.10 -12.15 -28.83
N SER A 85 3.06 -11.37 -28.32
CA SER A 85 2.97 -10.81 -26.98
C SER A 85 2.11 -9.55 -26.98
N SER A 86 1.33 -9.34 -25.92
CA SER A 86 0.57 -8.11 -25.74
C SER A 86 1.52 -6.95 -25.44
N TYR A 87 1.33 -5.83 -26.14
CA TYR A 87 2.06 -4.60 -25.88
C TYR A 87 1.38 -3.83 -24.75
N ILE A 88 2.09 -3.66 -23.63
CA ILE A 88 1.58 -2.91 -22.46
C ILE A 88 2.01 -1.45 -22.50
N ARG A 89 1.07 -0.55 -22.25
CA ARG A 89 1.31 0.88 -22.05
C ARG A 89 0.88 1.31 -20.66
N TRP A 90 1.83 1.77 -19.86
CA TRP A 90 1.57 2.35 -18.54
C TRP A 90 1.38 3.87 -18.63
N GLN A 91 0.47 4.40 -17.83
CA GLN A 91 0.11 5.82 -17.82
C GLN A 91 -0.13 6.32 -16.39
N ASP A 92 0.11 7.61 -16.17
CA ASP A 92 -0.19 8.29 -14.91
C ASP A 92 -1.65 8.80 -14.85
N GLU A 93 -1.98 9.55 -13.80
CA GLU A 93 -3.28 10.17 -13.58
C GLU A 93 -3.67 11.22 -14.63
N LEU A 94 -2.71 11.76 -15.38
CA LEU A 94 -2.91 12.72 -16.47
C LEU A 94 -2.93 12.04 -17.84
N ASN A 95 -2.89 10.70 -17.88
CA ASN A 95 -2.71 9.87 -19.07
C ASN A 95 -1.37 10.10 -19.79
N ALA A 96 -0.40 10.71 -19.12
CA ALA A 96 0.96 10.83 -19.63
C ALA A 96 1.62 9.45 -19.63
N ILE A 97 2.32 9.14 -20.71
CA ILE A 97 3.04 7.88 -20.84
C ILE A 97 4.30 7.99 -19.98
N PHE A 98 4.56 6.99 -19.14
CA PHE A 98 5.85 6.89 -18.48
C PHE A 98 6.92 6.70 -19.55
N THR A 99 7.72 7.75 -19.77
CA THR A 99 8.79 7.70 -20.78
C THR A 99 10.05 7.07 -20.18
N PRO A 100 10.77 6.22 -20.94
CA PRO A 100 12.07 5.70 -20.52
C PRO A 100 13.04 6.88 -20.34
N GLY A 101 13.35 7.23 -19.09
CA GLY A 101 14.18 8.38 -18.74
C GLY A 101 13.88 8.95 -17.35
N ASP A 102 12.65 8.78 -16.87
CA ASP A 102 12.33 9.01 -15.46
C ASP A 102 12.87 7.84 -14.63
N ASN A 103 13.97 8.05 -13.93
CA ASN A 103 14.62 7.04 -13.08
C ASN A 103 13.68 6.43 -12.03
N LYS A 104 12.54 7.09 -11.75
CA LYS A 104 11.54 6.63 -10.79
C LYS A 104 10.55 5.61 -11.36
N TYR A 105 10.14 5.75 -12.62
CA TYR A 105 9.11 4.91 -13.24
C TYR A 105 9.71 4.16 -14.43
N VAL A 106 10.08 2.90 -14.22
CA VAL A 106 10.82 2.10 -15.20
C VAL A 106 9.97 0.91 -15.62
N LYS A 107 9.89 0.67 -16.93
CA LYS A 107 9.29 -0.55 -17.48
C LYS A 107 10.37 -1.61 -17.67
N ASN A 108 10.20 -2.81 -17.12
CA ASN A 108 11.18 -3.90 -17.24
C ASN A 108 10.99 -4.73 -18.52
N ALA A 109 11.81 -5.77 -18.69
CA ALA A 109 11.80 -6.63 -19.88
C ALA A 109 10.51 -7.46 -20.02
N GLU A 110 9.82 -7.71 -18.89
CA GLU A 110 8.54 -8.42 -18.81
C GLU A 110 7.33 -7.47 -18.88
N ASP A 111 7.53 -6.24 -19.35
CA ASP A 111 6.50 -5.20 -19.47
C ASP A 111 5.83 -4.76 -18.14
N GLN A 112 6.43 -5.10 -16.99
CA GLN A 112 5.99 -4.69 -15.66
C GLN A 112 6.47 -3.27 -15.35
N LEU A 113 5.69 -2.53 -14.56
CA LEU A 113 6.08 -1.21 -14.07
C LEU A 113 6.81 -1.35 -12.73
N GLU A 114 8.02 -0.81 -12.66
CA GLU A 114 8.81 -0.68 -11.45
C GLU A 114 8.85 0.79 -11.03
N ILE A 115 8.37 1.07 -9.81
CA ILE A 115 8.38 2.38 -9.19
C ILE A 115 9.45 2.37 -8.10
N HIS A 116 10.59 3.00 -8.39
CA HIS A 116 11.79 2.94 -7.56
C HIS A 116 11.77 4.01 -6.46
N ASN A 117 12.41 3.71 -5.33
CA ASN A 117 12.56 4.64 -4.19
C ASN A 117 11.24 5.33 -3.81
N LEU A 118 10.25 4.53 -3.41
CA LEU A 118 8.95 5.06 -2.97
C LEU A 118 9.11 6.04 -1.81
N GLU A 119 8.47 7.18 -1.90
CA GLU A 119 8.49 8.23 -0.89
C GLU A 119 7.08 8.54 -0.44
N SER A 120 6.90 9.00 0.80
CA SER A 120 5.59 9.38 1.34
C SER A 120 4.75 10.27 0.39
N SER A 121 5.38 11.11 -0.45
CA SER A 121 4.73 11.94 -1.47
C SER A 121 4.15 11.20 -2.68
N ASP A 122 4.44 9.92 -2.87
CA ASP A 122 3.85 9.08 -3.91
C ASP A 122 2.50 8.48 -3.49
N THR A 123 2.16 8.55 -2.20
CA THR A 123 0.88 8.06 -1.69
C THR A 123 -0.28 8.80 -2.33
N GLY A 124 -1.28 8.05 -2.80
CA GLY A 124 -2.47 8.61 -3.47
C GLY A 124 -2.27 8.89 -4.97
N ARG A 125 -1.06 8.70 -5.51
CA ARG A 125 -0.86 8.73 -6.97
C ARG A 125 -1.54 7.53 -7.62
N HIS A 126 -2.10 7.74 -8.79
CA HIS A 126 -2.76 6.69 -9.56
C HIS A 126 -1.95 6.30 -10.79
N VAL A 127 -1.94 5.00 -11.09
CA VAL A 127 -1.37 4.47 -12.33
C VAL A 127 -2.41 3.61 -13.04
N THR A 128 -2.41 3.67 -14.36
CA THR A 128 -3.26 2.84 -15.21
C THR A 128 -2.40 2.09 -16.23
N CYS A 129 -2.92 0.99 -16.75
CA CYS A 129 -2.30 0.30 -17.88
C CYS A 129 -3.33 0.02 -18.98
N ALA A 130 -2.88 -0.02 -20.22
CA ALA A 130 -3.66 -0.42 -21.38
C ALA A 130 -2.86 -1.44 -22.20
N SER A 131 -3.54 -2.31 -22.93
CA SER A 131 -2.92 -3.37 -23.72
C SER A 131 -3.27 -3.24 -25.20
N SER A 132 -2.37 -3.71 -26.05
CA SER A 132 -2.59 -3.78 -27.48
C SER A 132 -2.06 -5.09 -28.03
N ASP A 133 -2.82 -5.72 -28.92
CA ASP A 133 -2.33 -6.85 -29.68
C ASP A 133 -1.55 -6.31 -30.88
N LYS A 134 -0.24 -6.13 -30.70
CA LYS A 134 0.60 -5.52 -31.73
C LYS A 134 0.83 -6.51 -32.87
N ALA A 135 0.02 -6.41 -33.91
CA ALA A 135 0.33 -7.06 -35.19
C ALA A 135 1.57 -6.40 -35.83
N GLU A 136 2.46 -7.20 -36.40
CA GLU A 136 3.65 -6.70 -37.11
C GLU A 136 3.25 -5.71 -38.21
N GLY A 137 4.00 -4.59 -38.33
CA GLY A 137 3.78 -3.59 -39.38
C GLY A 137 2.65 -2.58 -39.13
N VAL A 138 1.90 -2.69 -38.02
CA VAL A 138 0.87 -1.69 -37.67
C VAL A 138 1.48 -0.57 -36.83
N ALA A 139 1.51 0.64 -37.38
CA ALA A 139 2.07 1.82 -36.70
C ALA A 139 1.29 2.23 -35.45
N ASN A 140 -0.05 2.07 -35.47
CA ASN A 140 -0.95 2.41 -34.37
C ASN A 140 -1.88 1.23 -34.08
N PRO A 141 -1.41 0.19 -33.37
CA PRO A 141 -2.23 -0.97 -33.09
C PRO A 141 -3.41 -0.58 -32.16
N PRO A 142 -4.57 -1.25 -32.27
CA PRO A 142 -5.72 -0.94 -31.45
C PRO A 142 -5.37 -1.13 -29.98
N LEU A 143 -5.48 -0.05 -29.20
CA LEU A 143 -5.26 -0.05 -27.76
C LEU A 143 -6.61 -0.32 -27.06
N SER A 144 -6.59 -1.14 -26.02
CA SER A 144 -7.71 -1.33 -25.10
C SER A 144 -8.08 -0.03 -24.42
N ASP A 145 -9.26 0.01 -23.80
CA ASP A 145 -9.50 1.02 -22.77
C ASP A 145 -8.54 0.78 -21.58
N PRO A 146 -8.17 1.84 -20.82
CA PRO A 146 -7.31 1.70 -19.65
C PRO A 146 -7.93 0.82 -18.55
N SER A 147 -7.08 0.22 -17.73
CA SER A 147 -7.47 -0.44 -16.50
C SER A 147 -8.15 0.53 -15.54
N LEU A 148 -8.81 -0.03 -14.51
CA LEU A 148 -9.10 0.74 -13.32
C LEU A 148 -7.79 1.30 -12.72
N PRO A 149 -7.81 2.51 -12.15
CA PRO A 149 -6.63 3.12 -11.57
C PRO A 149 -6.17 2.35 -10.34
N TYR A 150 -4.87 2.09 -10.25
CA TYR A 150 -4.21 1.55 -9.08
C TYR A 150 -3.67 2.71 -8.24
N GLU A 151 -4.15 2.85 -7.01
CA GLU A 151 -3.67 3.85 -6.05
C GLU A 151 -2.43 3.32 -5.32
N ILE A 152 -1.34 4.09 -5.32
CA ILE A 152 -0.14 3.78 -4.55
C ILE A 152 -0.42 4.07 -3.07
N ARG A 153 -0.36 3.02 -2.24
CA ARG A 153 -0.56 3.10 -0.80
C ARG A 153 0.69 2.60 -0.09
N ILE A 154 1.55 3.54 0.35
CA ILE A 154 2.83 3.17 0.97
C ILE A 154 2.60 2.63 2.37
N GLU A 155 3.08 1.42 2.58
CA GLU A 155 3.17 0.76 3.87
C GLU A 155 4.49 1.14 4.54
N GLY A 156 4.44 1.48 5.82
CA GLY A 156 5.62 1.95 6.53
C GLY A 156 5.55 1.76 8.04
N LYS A 157 6.72 1.66 8.65
CA LYS A 157 6.84 1.79 10.11
C LYS A 157 6.48 3.25 10.47
N PRO A 158 5.64 3.49 11.48
CA PRO A 158 5.42 4.85 11.96
C PRO A 158 6.73 5.50 12.36
N SER A 159 7.01 6.65 11.76
CA SER A 159 8.11 7.51 12.17
C SER A 159 7.80 8.17 13.51
N ALA A 160 8.81 8.75 14.18
CA ALA A 160 8.58 9.53 15.40
C ALA A 160 7.61 10.70 15.18
N MET A 161 7.52 11.23 13.95
CA MET A 161 6.58 12.29 13.59
C MET A 161 5.13 11.80 13.56
N ASN A 162 4.91 10.51 13.36
CA ASN A 162 3.58 9.92 13.29
C ASN A 162 3.03 9.54 14.66
N ILE A 163 3.80 9.71 15.74
CA ILE A 163 3.44 9.35 17.11
C ILE A 163 3.28 10.62 17.94
N ILE A 164 2.07 10.87 18.42
CA ILE A 164 1.75 12.03 19.26
C ILE A 164 1.43 11.53 20.67
N LEU A 165 2.14 12.07 21.65
CA LEU A 165 1.93 11.81 23.08
C LEU A 165 1.37 13.07 23.73
N THR A 166 0.22 12.93 24.38
CA THR A 166 -0.45 14.02 25.11
C THR A 166 -0.62 13.62 26.57
N PRO A 167 -0.01 14.35 27.52
CA PRO A 167 0.92 15.48 27.33
C PRO A 167 2.30 15.06 26.76
N PRO A 168 3.09 15.99 26.16
CA PRO A 168 4.40 15.67 25.57
C PRO A 168 5.43 15.21 26.60
N THR A 169 6.32 14.29 26.21
CA THR A 169 7.34 13.67 27.09
C THR A 169 8.43 14.61 27.59
N GLU A 170 8.62 15.75 26.93
CA GLU A 170 9.59 16.78 27.33
C GLU A 170 9.07 17.68 28.46
N THR A 171 7.77 17.64 28.72
CA THR A 171 7.17 18.45 29.79
C THR A 171 7.41 17.81 31.15
N LYS A 172 7.95 18.60 32.09
CA LYS A 172 8.02 18.18 33.50
C LYS A 172 6.62 18.24 34.08
N ILE A 173 5.99 17.08 34.23
CA ILE A 173 4.68 16.97 34.88
C ILE A 173 4.87 16.99 36.40
N ILE A 174 4.30 17.99 37.06
CA ILE A 174 4.23 18.09 38.51
C ILE A 174 2.87 17.56 38.95
N ARG A 175 2.86 16.62 39.90
CA ARG A 175 1.64 16.02 40.46
C ARG A 175 1.72 15.92 41.95
N ARG A 176 0.56 15.92 42.61
CA ARG A 176 0.46 15.52 44.01
C ARG A 176 0.52 14.00 44.12
N GLU A 177 0.92 13.54 45.29
CA GLU A 177 0.89 12.12 45.61
C GLU A 177 -0.55 11.61 45.51
N LEU A 178 -0.73 10.40 44.96
CA LEU A 178 -2.03 9.74 44.73
C LEU A 178 -2.91 10.30 43.59
N GLU A 179 -2.46 11.31 42.83
CA GLU A 179 -3.19 11.78 41.63
C GLU A 179 -2.94 10.87 40.39
N SER A 180 -4.01 10.50 39.67
CA SER A 180 -3.96 9.63 38.48
C SER A 180 -3.43 10.33 37.24
N LEU A 181 -2.45 9.71 36.56
CA LEU A 181 -1.81 10.26 35.37
C LEU A 181 -2.29 9.62 34.07
N ASP A 182 -3.06 10.40 33.33
CA ASP A 182 -3.55 10.01 32.01
C ASP A 182 -2.59 10.50 30.93
N TYR A 183 -2.23 9.58 30.04
CA TYR A 183 -1.52 9.86 28.81
C TYR A 183 -2.29 9.26 27.65
N THR A 184 -2.42 10.04 26.58
CA THR A 184 -2.94 9.58 25.30
C THR A 184 -1.79 9.43 24.32
N CYS A 185 -1.71 8.30 23.64
CA CYS A 185 -0.80 8.09 22.52
C CYS A 185 -1.65 7.86 21.27
N THR A 186 -1.48 8.71 20.26
CA THR A 186 -2.04 8.50 18.93
C THR A 186 -0.90 8.21 17.96
N ALA A 187 -1.12 7.27 17.05
CA ALA A 187 -0.17 6.94 16.00
C ALA A 187 -0.91 6.85 14.66
N ASN A 188 -0.41 7.56 13.65
CA ASN A 188 -0.93 7.44 12.28
C ASN A 188 -0.06 6.45 11.50
N CYS A 189 -0.60 5.26 11.25
CA CYS A 189 0.11 4.16 10.61
C CYS A 189 -0.72 3.59 9.48
N GLU A 190 -0.08 3.37 8.33
CA GLU A 190 -0.61 2.55 7.25
C GLU A 190 0.39 1.39 7.00
N PRO A 191 -0.02 0.12 7.14
CA PRO A 191 -1.31 -0.34 7.67
C PRO A 191 -1.48 -0.01 9.16
N ARG A 192 -2.71 -0.16 9.69
CA ARG A 192 -3.01 0.07 11.11
C ARG A 192 -2.03 -0.69 12.02
N CYS A 193 -1.37 0.04 12.92
CA CYS A 193 -0.35 -0.49 13.81
C CYS A 193 -0.89 -0.78 15.23
N THR A 194 -0.20 -1.66 15.97
CA THR A 194 -0.48 -1.90 17.39
C THR A 194 0.40 -1.03 18.27
N VAL A 195 -0.23 -0.25 19.16
CA VAL A 195 0.46 0.61 20.12
C VAL A 195 0.68 -0.14 21.44
N LYS A 196 1.91 -0.13 21.98
CA LYS A 196 2.20 -0.67 23.32
C LYS A 196 2.83 0.39 24.23
N TRP A 197 2.33 0.44 25.46
CA TRP A 197 2.88 1.32 26.50
C TRP A 197 4.03 0.66 27.23
N SER A 198 5.14 1.39 27.42
CA SER A 198 6.23 0.98 28.29
C SER A 198 6.67 2.13 29.20
N PHE A 199 7.07 1.80 30.42
CA PHE A 199 7.52 2.77 31.41
C PHE A 199 8.92 2.41 31.87
N LYS A 200 9.83 3.40 31.90
CA LYS A 200 11.17 3.22 32.46
C LYS A 200 11.31 4.09 33.69
N ARG A 201 11.64 3.48 34.84
CA ARG A 201 12.08 4.23 36.02
C ARG A 201 13.49 4.76 35.74
N GLN A 202 13.67 6.08 35.78
CA GLN A 202 15.01 6.66 35.83
C GLN A 202 15.41 6.80 37.30
N GLY A 203 16.47 6.07 37.70
CA GLY A 203 17.11 6.19 39.00
C GLY A 203 16.86 5.01 39.95
N PHE A 204 17.85 4.14 40.06
CA PHE A 204 18.10 3.31 41.24
C PHE A 204 19.63 3.24 41.42
N LEU A 205 20.23 4.30 41.99
CA LEU A 205 21.50 4.13 42.68
C LEU A 205 21.12 3.74 44.10
N ILE A 206 21.28 2.44 44.39
CA ILE A 206 21.09 1.87 45.73
C ILE A 206 22.18 2.49 46.61
N PHE A 207 21.81 3.34 47.55
CA PHE A 207 22.68 3.61 48.70
C PHE A 207 22.62 2.36 49.59
N SER A 208 23.71 1.58 49.61
CA SER A 208 23.93 0.58 50.64
C SER A 208 24.06 1.28 52.00
N PRO A 209 23.23 0.96 53.01
CA PRO A 209 23.51 1.42 54.35
C PRO A 209 24.78 0.72 54.87
N LEU A 210 25.77 1.52 55.23
CA LEU A 210 26.92 1.11 56.03
C LEU A 210 26.42 0.38 57.28
N GLN A 211 26.89 -0.85 57.51
CA GLN A 211 26.73 -1.53 58.80
C GLN A 211 27.59 -0.80 59.85
N PRO A 212 27.03 -0.41 61.01
CA PRO A 212 27.85 -0.07 62.16
C PRO A 212 28.45 -1.35 62.78
N GLN A 213 29.70 -1.23 63.24
CA GLN A 213 30.43 -2.22 64.01
C GLN A 213 29.77 -2.50 65.37
#